data_AF-A0A920MCG9-F1
#
_entry.id   AF-A0A920MCG9-F1
#
_cell.length_a   1.000
_cell.length_b   1.000
_cell.length_c   1.000
_cell.angle_alpha   90.00
_cell.angle_beta   90.00
_cell.angle_gamma   90.00
#
_symmetry.space_group_name_H-M   'P 1'
#
loop_
_entity.id
_entity.type
_entity.pdbx_description
1 polymer ?
#
loop_
_entity_poly.entity_id
_entity_poly.type
_entity_poly.pdbx_seq_one_letter_code
_entity_poly.pdbx_strand_id
1 'polypeptide(L)'
;MKFQQSLLELAQLKRYVFILCGNRLLNPILEKHQEELEKEGLLELPGVDEMIEKHLLRPDLNPPNGMYFPVPIAREKKTGEELKPEVINRFHYDFIMVNDQQQWSLKNKPISGRILEFFQSHLNYELETGRYFVEYFSESRWDKCSLECMFLRCWRMGKFEKHNLKGAPQ
;
A
#
# COMPACT_ATOMS: atom_id res chain seq x y z
N MET A 1 -12.41 -15.21 -9.81
CA MET A 1 -13.45 -14.40 -9.14
C MET A 1 -13.18 -14.16 -7.64
N LYS A 2 -12.64 -15.13 -6.87
CA LYS A 2 -12.38 -14.96 -5.43
C LYS A 2 -11.24 -13.98 -5.08
N PHE A 3 -10.18 -13.95 -5.88
CA PHE A 3 -9.00 -13.13 -5.62
C PHE A 3 -9.28 -11.62 -5.59
N GLN A 4 -9.85 -11.08 -6.68
CA GLN A 4 -10.19 -9.65 -6.77
C GLN A 4 -11.19 -9.21 -5.69
N GLN A 5 -12.20 -10.04 -5.43
CA GLN A 5 -13.15 -9.78 -4.34
C GLN A 5 -12.44 -9.71 -2.97
N SER A 6 -11.49 -10.60 -2.71
CA SER A 6 -10.70 -10.60 -1.47
C SER A 6 -9.84 -9.33 -1.33
N LEU A 7 -9.25 -8.84 -2.43
CA LEU A 7 -8.50 -7.58 -2.43
C LEU A 7 -9.39 -6.38 -2.10
N LEU A 8 -10.60 -6.34 -2.64
CA LEU A 8 -11.57 -5.27 -2.36
C LEU A 8 -12.06 -5.33 -0.90
N GLU A 9 -12.30 -6.53 -0.36
CA GLU A 9 -12.65 -6.72 1.05
C GLU A 9 -11.52 -6.26 1.97
N LEU A 10 -10.27 -6.61 1.66
CA LEU A 10 -9.10 -6.12 2.39
C LEU A 10 -9.01 -4.58 2.34
N ALA A 11 -9.25 -3.97 1.18
CA ALA A 11 -9.26 -2.52 1.04
C ALA A 11 -10.35 -1.85 1.91
N GLN A 12 -11.54 -2.46 2.02
CA GLN A 12 -12.60 -1.98 2.93
C GLN A 12 -12.17 -2.03 4.40
N LEU A 13 -11.37 -3.03 4.77
CA LEU A 13 -10.73 -3.16 6.09
C LEU A 13 -9.47 -2.29 6.24
N LYS A 14 -9.17 -1.43 5.26
CA LYS A 14 -7.95 -0.59 5.19
C LYS A 14 -6.65 -1.41 5.23
N ARG A 15 -6.65 -2.56 4.57
CA ARG A 15 -5.49 -3.46 4.39
C ARG A 15 -5.17 -3.50 2.90
N TYR A 16 -4.13 -2.80 2.47
CA TYR A 16 -3.79 -2.70 1.05
C TYR A 16 -2.62 -3.60 0.73
N VAL A 17 -2.80 -4.47 -0.26
CA VAL A 17 -1.80 -5.42 -0.69
C VAL A 17 -0.92 -4.77 -1.74
N PHE A 18 0.39 -4.98 -1.62
CA PHE A 18 1.37 -4.59 -2.63
C PHE A 18 2.34 -5.73 -2.89
N ILE A 19 2.66 -5.95 -4.16
CA ILE A 19 3.60 -6.97 -4.60
C ILE A 19 4.77 -6.29 -5.30
N LEU A 20 6.00 -6.62 -4.89
CA LEU A 20 7.20 -6.10 -5.53
C LEU A 20 7.40 -6.78 -6.89
N CYS A 21 7.31 -6.01 -7.96
CA CYS A 21 7.65 -6.41 -9.32
C CYS A 21 8.88 -5.62 -9.77
N GLY A 22 9.98 -6.32 -10.08
CA GLY A 22 11.27 -5.68 -10.33
C GLY A 22 11.68 -4.78 -9.16
N ASN A 23 11.63 -3.46 -9.37
CA ASN A 23 12.00 -2.46 -8.37
C ASN A 23 10.82 -1.58 -7.92
N ARG A 24 9.57 -1.95 -8.21
CA ARG A 24 8.38 -1.15 -7.87
C ARG A 24 7.30 -1.97 -7.18
N LEU A 25 6.60 -1.33 -6.24
CA LEU A 25 5.46 -1.92 -5.54
C LEU A 25 4.18 -1.73 -6.35
N LEU A 26 3.62 -2.83 -6.81
CA LEU A 26 2.40 -2.86 -7.62
C LEU A 26 1.19 -3.19 -6.74
N ASN A 27 0.10 -2.44 -6.95
CA ASN A 27 -1.19 -2.69 -6.31
C ASN A 27 -2.05 -3.59 -7.21
N PRO A 28 -2.36 -4.84 -6.80
CA PRO A 28 -3.11 -5.80 -7.63
C PRO A 28 -4.59 -5.44 -7.81
N ILE A 29 -5.10 -4.40 -7.14
CA ILE A 29 -6.45 -3.85 -7.43
C ILE A 29 -6.45 -3.10 -8.76
N LEU A 30 -5.32 -2.54 -9.19
CA LEU A 30 -5.21 -1.81 -10.45
C LEU A 30 -5.02 -2.78 -11.61
N GLU A 31 -5.87 -2.70 -12.64
CA GLU A 31 -5.85 -3.59 -13.81
C GLU A 31 -4.45 -3.65 -14.46
N LYS A 32 -3.84 -2.50 -14.75
CA LYS A 32 -2.49 -2.44 -15.33
C LYS A 32 -1.42 -3.12 -14.48
N HIS A 33 -1.52 -2.99 -13.16
CA HIS A 33 -0.59 -3.64 -12.25
C HIS A 33 -0.86 -5.13 -12.17
N GLN A 34 -2.13 -5.55 -12.22
CA GLN A 34 -2.51 -6.95 -12.24
C GLN A 34 -1.95 -7.64 -13.49
N GLU A 35 -2.13 -7.07 -14.68
CA GLU A 35 -1.57 -7.59 -15.93
C GLU A 35 -0.05 -7.80 -15.84
N GLU A 36 0.67 -6.85 -15.23
CA GLU A 36 2.11 -6.95 -15.03
C GLU A 36 2.48 -8.05 -14.03
N LEU A 37 1.74 -8.15 -12.91
CA LEU A 37 1.96 -9.18 -11.91
C LEU A 37 1.68 -10.60 -12.44
N GLU A 38 0.65 -10.76 -13.29
CA GLU A 38 0.32 -12.03 -13.96
C GLU A 38 1.39 -12.40 -14.99
N LYS A 39 1.84 -11.44 -15.79
CA LYS A 39 2.91 -11.66 -16.77
C LYS A 39 4.20 -12.15 -16.11
N GLU A 40 4.54 -11.60 -14.95
CA GLU A 40 5.73 -11.98 -14.18
C GLU A 40 5.51 -13.20 -13.28
N GLY A 41 4.31 -13.80 -13.28
CA GLY A 41 3.97 -14.99 -12.49
C GLY A 41 3.98 -14.77 -10.98
N LEU A 42 3.79 -13.53 -10.52
CA LEU A 42 3.93 -13.14 -9.12
C LEU A 42 2.68 -13.44 -8.28
N LEU A 43 1.52 -13.58 -8.92
CA LEU A 43 0.26 -13.93 -8.26
C LEU A 43 0.17 -15.44 -7.97
N GLU A 44 0.83 -16.25 -8.78
CA GLU A 44 0.88 -17.72 -8.72
C GLU A 44 1.97 -18.24 -7.78
N LEU A 45 2.76 -17.33 -7.18
CA LEU A 45 3.78 -17.72 -6.21
C LEU A 45 3.13 -18.48 -5.03
N PRO A 46 3.74 -19.58 -4.57
CA PRO A 46 3.14 -20.43 -3.56
C PRO A 46 2.68 -19.67 -2.31
N GLY A 47 1.39 -19.79 -2.00
CA GLY A 47 0.78 -19.24 -0.78
C GLY A 47 0.41 -17.76 -0.83
N VAL A 48 0.67 -17.04 -1.93
CA VAL A 48 0.26 -15.62 -2.08
C VAL A 48 -1.25 -15.49 -2.10
N ASP A 49 -1.93 -16.34 -2.86
CA ASP A 49 -3.39 -16.45 -2.90
C ASP A 49 -3.96 -16.77 -1.51
N GLU A 50 -3.37 -17.73 -0.78
CA GLU A 50 -3.79 -18.10 0.55
C GLU A 50 -3.62 -16.94 1.55
N MET A 51 -2.55 -16.16 1.43
CA MET A 51 -2.35 -14.97 2.28
C MET A 51 -3.48 -13.95 2.07
N ILE A 52 -3.81 -13.66 0.82
CA ILE A 52 -4.79 -12.63 0.45
C ILE A 52 -6.22 -13.11 0.74
N GLU A 53 -6.57 -14.31 0.28
CA GLU A 53 -7.94 -14.81 0.33
C GLU A 53 -8.34 -15.47 1.65
N LYS A 54 -7.39 -15.71 2.57
CA LYS A 54 -7.68 -16.30 3.88
C LYS A 54 -7.02 -15.53 5.01
N HIS A 55 -5.69 -15.48 5.05
CA HIS A 55 -5.00 -15.06 6.28
C HIS A 55 -5.17 -13.58 6.61
N LEU A 56 -5.08 -12.68 5.64
CA LEU A 56 -5.26 -11.24 5.88
C LEU A 56 -6.73 -10.87 6.14
N LEU A 57 -7.66 -11.77 5.84
CA LEU A 57 -9.10 -11.61 6.12
C LEU A 57 -9.50 -12.22 7.48
N ARG A 58 -8.64 -13.05 8.09
CA ARG A 58 -8.92 -13.74 9.36
C ARG A 58 -9.03 -12.76 10.54
N PRO A 59 -10.20 -12.66 11.22
CA PRO A 59 -10.38 -11.76 12.36
C PRO A 59 -9.51 -12.13 13.57
N ASP A 60 -9.25 -13.42 13.78
CA ASP A 60 -8.48 -13.94 14.92
C ASP A 60 -6.99 -13.55 14.87
N LEU A 61 -6.45 -13.31 13.68
CA LEU A 61 -5.08 -12.79 13.50
C LEU A 61 -5.00 -11.28 13.73
N ASN A 62 -6.15 -10.61 13.81
CA ASN A 62 -6.33 -9.16 13.96
C ASN A 62 -5.27 -8.31 13.21
N PRO A 63 -5.14 -8.46 11.87
CA PRO A 63 -4.15 -7.70 11.13
C PRO A 63 -4.41 -6.18 11.27
N PRO A 64 -3.39 -5.36 11.57
CA PRO A 64 -3.55 -3.92 11.66
C PRO A 64 -4.00 -3.28 10.33
N ASN A 65 -4.42 -2.02 10.36
CA ASN A 65 -4.62 -1.27 9.12
C ASN A 65 -3.26 -0.89 8.54
N GLY A 66 -3.12 -0.87 7.21
CA GLY A 66 -1.87 -0.49 6.57
C GLY A 66 -1.63 -1.18 5.24
N MET A 67 -0.35 -1.29 4.89
CA MET A 67 0.13 -1.91 3.67
C MET A 67 0.74 -3.28 3.98
N TYR A 68 0.47 -4.26 3.12
CA TYR A 68 0.84 -5.66 3.30
C TYR A 68 1.60 -6.20 2.09
N PHE A 69 2.62 -7.01 2.38
CA PHE A 69 3.47 -7.63 1.36
C PHE A 69 3.33 -9.16 1.44
N PRO A 70 2.39 -9.77 0.71
CA PRO A 70 2.04 -11.18 0.89
C PRO A 70 3.16 -12.13 0.45
N VAL A 71 3.97 -11.76 -0.55
CA VAL A 71 5.08 -12.60 -1.02
C VAL A 71 6.08 -12.93 0.10
N PRO A 72 6.67 -11.96 0.83
CA PRO A 72 7.57 -12.29 1.93
C PRO A 72 6.86 -12.98 3.11
N ILE A 73 5.59 -12.68 3.38
CA ILE A 73 4.81 -13.39 4.42
C ILE A 73 4.66 -14.88 4.06
N ALA A 74 4.27 -15.18 2.81
CA ALA A 74 4.10 -16.54 2.31
C ALA A 74 5.42 -17.32 2.34
N ARG A 75 6.56 -16.66 2.06
CA ARG A 75 7.90 -17.25 2.15
C ARG A 75 8.32 -17.56 3.59
N GLU A 76 7.98 -16.70 4.55
CA GLU A 76 8.28 -16.97 5.97
C GLU A 76 7.34 -18.01 6.59
N LYS A 77 6.11 -18.14 6.09
CA LYS A 77 5.17 -19.17 6.55
C LYS A 77 5.70 -20.55 6.18
N LYS A 78 6.14 -21.32 7.18
CA LYS A 78 6.51 -22.73 7.00
C LYS A 78 5.28 -23.56 6.65
N THR A 79 5.44 -24.48 5.69
CA THR A 79 4.40 -25.43 5.31
C THR A 79 3.93 -26.23 6.51
N GLY A 80 2.62 -26.25 6.75
CA GLY A 80 2.00 -26.98 7.87
C GLY A 80 1.95 -26.23 9.20
N GLU A 81 2.58 -25.05 9.32
CA GLU A 81 2.44 -24.19 10.50
C GLU A 81 1.29 -23.18 10.34
N GLU A 82 0.62 -22.87 11.45
CA GLU A 82 -0.31 -21.75 11.49
C GLU A 82 0.44 -20.42 11.37
N LEU A 83 -0.12 -19.49 10.59
CA LEU A 83 0.43 -18.15 10.46
C LEU A 83 0.24 -17.41 11.78
N LYS A 84 1.34 -16.90 12.33
CA LYS A 84 1.32 -16.13 13.57
C LYS A 84 1.23 -14.62 13.30
N PRO A 85 0.55 -13.83 14.15
CA PRO A 85 0.45 -12.38 13.98
C PRO A 85 1.80 -11.65 13.88
N GLU A 86 2.86 -12.17 14.51
CA GLU A 86 4.19 -11.55 14.48
C GLU A 86 4.85 -11.61 13.10
N VAL A 87 4.50 -12.58 12.26
CA VAL A 87 4.98 -12.66 10.87
C VAL A 87 4.28 -11.60 10.03
N ILE A 88 2.98 -11.42 10.22
CA ILE A 88 2.18 -10.39 9.55
C ILE A 88 2.73 -9.00 9.88
N ASN A 89 2.97 -8.72 11.16
CA ASN A 89 3.46 -7.42 11.63
C ASN A 89 4.87 -7.08 11.12
N ARG A 90 5.69 -8.08 10.77
CA ARG A 90 7.04 -7.85 10.19
C ARG A 90 6.99 -7.37 8.74
N PHE A 91 5.95 -7.76 8.00
CA PHE A 91 5.76 -7.39 6.59
C PHE A 91 4.51 -6.52 6.41
N HIS A 92 4.29 -5.66 7.41
CA HIS A 92 3.25 -4.66 7.44
C HIS A 92 3.90 -3.27 7.57
N TYR A 93 3.32 -2.29 6.89
CA TYR A 93 3.71 -0.89 6.99
C TYR A 93 2.50 -0.05 7.37
N ASP A 94 2.67 0.76 8.42
CA ASP A 94 1.67 1.73 8.84
C ASP A 94 1.45 2.81 7.79
N PHE A 95 0.24 3.36 7.77
CA PHE A 95 -0.02 4.56 6.99
C PHE A 95 0.70 5.78 7.57
N ILE A 96 1.02 6.71 6.69
CA ILE A 96 1.30 8.09 7.09
C ILE A 96 -0.02 8.72 7.49
N MET A 97 -0.17 9.05 8.77
CA MET A 97 -1.37 9.68 9.30
C MET A 97 -1.31 11.18 9.05
N VAL A 98 -2.38 11.75 8.49
CA VAL A 98 -2.56 13.20 8.37
C VAL A 98 -3.82 13.59 9.13
N ASN A 99 -3.65 14.35 10.22
CA ASN A 99 -4.77 14.78 11.04
C ASN A 99 -5.53 15.99 10.45
N ASP A 100 -6.56 16.44 11.14
CA ASP A 100 -7.40 17.58 10.77
C ASP A 100 -6.63 18.92 10.69
N GLN A 101 -5.52 19.02 11.41
CA GLN A 101 -4.62 20.18 11.42
C GLN A 101 -3.50 20.09 10.37
N GLN A 102 -3.58 19.14 9.43
CA GLN A 102 -2.55 18.86 8.43
C GLN A 102 -1.18 18.50 9.04
N GLN A 103 -1.17 17.92 10.24
CA GLN A 103 0.04 17.40 10.86
C GLN A 103 0.24 15.94 10.42
N TRP A 104 1.45 15.65 9.95
CA TRP A 104 1.82 14.36 9.42
C TRP A 104 2.55 13.56 10.49
N SER A 105 2.25 12.27 10.59
CA SER A 105 2.98 11.37 11.48
C SER A 105 3.06 9.96 10.91
N LEU A 106 4.09 9.23 11.31
CA LEU A 106 4.25 7.81 11.01
C LEU A 106 4.64 7.11 12.31
N LYS A 107 3.93 6.04 12.68
CA LYS A 107 4.15 5.32 13.96
C LYS A 107 4.14 6.27 15.17
N ASN A 108 3.20 7.22 15.19
CA ASN A 108 3.06 8.27 16.21
C ASN A 108 4.27 9.22 16.33
N LYS A 109 5.19 9.21 15.36
CA LYS A 109 6.30 10.16 15.28
C LYS A 109 5.94 11.28 14.30
N PRO A 110 6.04 12.55 14.70
CA PRO A 110 5.73 13.66 13.81
C PRO A 110 6.71 13.70 12.63
N ILE A 111 6.19 14.02 11.44
CA ILE A 111 6.96 14.29 10.23
C ILE A 111 6.89 15.79 9.98
N SER A 112 8.05 16.47 9.97
CA SER A 112 8.14 17.92 9.84
C SER A 112 9.42 18.37 9.12
N GLY A 113 9.49 19.65 8.76
CA GLY A 113 10.66 20.25 8.10
C GLY A 113 10.96 19.60 6.75
N ARG A 114 12.24 19.38 6.45
CA ARG A 114 12.70 18.86 5.14
C ARG A 114 12.09 17.51 4.76
N ILE A 115 11.83 16.64 5.74
CA ILE A 115 11.21 15.32 5.46
C ILE A 115 9.77 15.50 5.00
N LEU A 116 9.03 16.42 5.62
CA LEU A 116 7.67 16.74 5.22
C LEU A 116 7.64 17.36 3.81
N GLU A 117 8.53 18.32 3.54
CA GLU A 117 8.66 18.93 2.21
C GLU A 117 8.96 17.88 1.13
N PHE A 118 9.87 16.95 1.44
CA PHE A 118 10.20 15.82 0.56
C PHE A 118 9.00 14.90 0.32
N PHE A 119 8.25 14.51 1.35
CA PHE A 119 7.06 13.69 1.19
C PHE A 119 5.98 14.41 0.37
N GLN A 120 5.76 15.70 0.61
CA GLN A 120 4.80 16.50 -0.14
C GLN A 120 5.17 16.64 -1.62
N SER A 121 6.47 16.74 -1.96
CA SER A 121 6.91 16.81 -3.36
C SER A 121 6.79 15.47 -4.12
N HIS A 122 6.60 14.37 -3.39
CA HIS A 122 6.44 13.01 -3.93
C HIS A 122 5.02 12.46 -3.74
N LEU A 123 4.07 13.35 -3.43
CA LEU A 123 2.70 12.96 -3.19
C LEU A 123 1.95 12.70 -4.50
N ASN A 124 1.30 11.56 -4.57
CA ASN A 124 0.48 11.10 -5.67
C ASN A 124 -0.90 10.67 -5.16
N TYR A 125 -1.84 10.48 -6.09
CA TYR A 125 -3.19 10.01 -5.81
C TYR A 125 -3.54 8.83 -6.73
N GLU A 126 -4.09 7.77 -6.15
CA GLU A 126 -4.56 6.57 -6.85
C GLU A 126 -6.09 6.61 -6.88
N LEU A 127 -6.67 6.75 -8.07
CA LEU A 127 -8.09 7.01 -8.25
C LEU A 127 -8.95 5.82 -7.84
N GLU A 128 -8.50 4.63 -8.19
CA GLU A 128 -9.22 3.37 -8.04
C GLU A 128 -9.34 2.95 -6.58
N THR A 129 -8.35 3.28 -5.75
CA THR A 129 -8.41 3.07 -4.30
C THR A 129 -8.82 4.32 -3.52
N GLY A 130 -8.88 5.48 -4.19
CA GLY A 130 -9.23 6.76 -3.57
C GLY A 130 -8.19 7.26 -2.57
N ARG A 131 -6.91 6.91 -2.74
CA ARG A 131 -5.87 7.14 -1.73
C ARG A 131 -4.76 8.04 -2.21
N TYR A 132 -4.30 8.88 -1.29
CA TYR A 132 -3.00 9.54 -1.43
C TYR A 132 -1.88 8.58 -0.98
N PHE A 133 -0.74 8.69 -1.65
CA PHE A 133 0.47 7.97 -1.29
C PHE A 133 1.69 8.79 -1.65
N VAL A 134 2.76 8.59 -0.90
CA VAL A 134 4.10 9.09 -1.21
C VAL A 134 4.84 7.98 -1.93
N GLU A 135 5.41 8.27 -3.11
CA GLU A 135 6.25 7.32 -3.85
C GLU A 135 7.55 8.01 -4.28
N TYR A 136 8.68 7.43 -3.91
CA TYR A 136 10.01 7.97 -4.22
C TYR A 136 11.01 6.83 -4.45
N PHE A 137 12.03 7.11 -5.24
CA PHE A 137 13.13 6.17 -5.44
C PHE A 137 14.08 6.22 -4.24
N SER A 138 14.32 5.07 -3.61
CA SER A 138 15.17 4.91 -2.43
C SER A 138 16.13 3.77 -2.67
N GLU A 139 17.43 4.06 -2.56
CA GLU A 139 18.55 3.13 -2.77
C GLU A 139 18.51 2.46 -4.17
N SER A 140 17.68 1.44 -4.33
CA SER A 140 17.56 0.60 -5.52
C SER A 140 16.11 0.32 -5.94
N ARG A 141 15.11 0.84 -5.21
CA ARG A 141 13.69 0.57 -5.47
C ARG A 141 12.80 1.79 -5.25
N TRP A 142 11.64 1.79 -5.90
CA TRP A 142 10.55 2.71 -5.60
C TRP A 142 9.86 2.26 -4.31
N ASP A 143 9.97 3.09 -3.29
CA ASP A 143 9.23 2.90 -2.04
C ASP A 143 7.87 3.60 -2.13
N LYS A 144 6.86 3.03 -1.48
CA LYS A 144 5.48 3.54 -1.49
C LYS A 144 4.93 3.52 -0.08
N CYS A 145 4.44 4.66 0.39
CA CYS A 145 3.79 4.81 1.68
C CYS A 145 2.42 5.46 1.50
N SER A 146 1.35 4.72 1.81
CA SER A 146 -0.02 5.23 1.70
C SER A 146 -0.35 6.15 2.87
N LEU A 147 -1.17 7.17 2.60
CA LEU A 147 -1.66 8.10 3.61
C LEU A 147 -3.01 7.65 4.14
N GLU A 148 -3.28 7.98 5.41
CA GLU A 148 -4.61 7.93 6.02
C GLU A 148 -4.95 9.33 6.51
N CYS A 149 -5.87 9.98 5.81
CA CYS A 149 -6.31 11.35 6.09
C CYS A 149 -7.57 11.32 6.94
N MET A 150 -7.58 11.99 8.10
CA MET A 150 -8.77 12.05 8.97
C MET A 150 -9.95 12.84 8.37
N PHE A 151 -9.77 13.48 7.21
CA PHE A 151 -10.84 14.12 6.45
C PHE A 151 -10.67 13.92 4.93
N LEU A 152 -11.75 13.52 4.24
CA LEU A 152 -11.85 13.51 2.77
C LEU A 152 -11.63 14.90 2.14
N ARG A 153 -11.76 15.98 2.92
CA ARG A 153 -11.53 17.37 2.50
C ARG A 153 -10.09 17.85 2.74
N CYS A 154 -9.15 16.98 3.09
CA CYS A 154 -7.79 17.40 3.37
C CYS A 154 -7.12 18.17 2.21
N TRP A 155 -7.61 18.08 0.97
CA TRP A 155 -6.97 18.76 -0.17
C TRP A 155 -7.95 19.62 -0.98
N ARG A 156 -8.35 20.77 -0.42
CA ARG A 156 -8.47 22.02 -1.20
C ARG A 156 -7.06 22.64 -1.33
N MET A 157 -6.11 21.86 -1.85
CA MET A 157 -4.73 22.30 -2.07
C MET A 157 -4.68 23.14 -3.34
N GLY A 158 -5.09 24.42 -3.22
CA GLY A 158 -5.09 25.43 -4.29
C GLY A 158 -3.71 25.80 -4.86
N LYS A 159 -2.70 24.93 -4.73
CA LYS A 159 -1.37 25.07 -5.33
C LYS A 159 -0.81 23.82 -6.00
N PHE A 160 -1.35 22.62 -5.77
CA PHE A 160 -0.77 21.38 -6.32
C PHE A 160 -1.42 20.89 -7.63
N GLU A 161 -2.64 21.33 -7.97
CA GLU A 161 -3.27 21.01 -9.27
C GLU A 161 -2.52 21.60 -10.48
N LYS A 162 -1.59 22.54 -10.28
CA LYS A 162 -0.88 23.19 -11.40
C LYS A 162 0.35 22.45 -11.92
N HIS A 163 0.86 21.43 -11.24
CA HIS A 163 2.15 20.83 -11.61
C HIS A 163 2.13 19.43 -12.24
N ASN A 164 1.00 18.69 -12.21
CA ASN A 164 0.95 17.33 -12.77
C ASN A 164 0.01 17.15 -13.99
N LEU A 165 -0.43 18.23 -14.64
CA LEU A 165 -1.14 18.17 -15.95
C LEU A 165 -0.23 18.49 -17.16
N LYS A 166 1.09 18.49 -16.99
CA LYS A 166 2.04 18.62 -18.11
C LYS A 166 2.80 17.32 -18.30
N GLY A 167 2.25 16.39 -19.06
CA GLY A 167 2.97 15.18 -19.44
C GLY A 167 2.12 14.01 -19.89
N ALA A 168 1.07 14.23 -20.69
CA ALA A 168 0.57 13.18 -21.58
C ALA A 168 1.09 13.50 -22.98
N PRO A 169 1.87 12.62 -23.64
CA PRO A 169 2.16 12.80 -25.05
C PRO A 169 0.85 12.67 -25.83
N GLN A 170 0.67 13.60 -26.79
CA GLN A 170 -0.37 13.54 -27.81
C GLN A 170 -0.17 12.32 -28.71
#